data_AF-A0A2D8K7Q3-F1
#
_entry.id   AF-A0A2D8K7Q3-F1
#
_cell.length_a   1.000
_cell.length_b   1.000
_cell.length_c   1.000
_cell.angle_alpha   90.00
_cell.angle_beta   90.00
_cell.angle_gamma   90.00
#
_symmetry.space_group_name_H-M   'P 1'
#
loop_
_entity.id
_entity.type
_entity.pdbx_description
1 polymer ?
#
loop_
_entity_poly.entity_id
_entity_poly.type
_entity_poly.pdbx_seq_one_letter_code
_entity_poly.pdbx_strand_id
1 'polypeptide(L)'
;FTWSGYSLVSRSFSKVSTDVVTGFCLATSALSLFCHLLLETTVWPQTASEWLAVIGLGLFPVGIAFYAWDYGVKKGNIQVLGAASYAAPLLSTIVLLVARFGEPGWRVIVACLLITGGAVLAARDMIMRKKG
;
A
#
# COMPACT_ATOMS: atom_id res chain seq x y z
N PHE A 1 12.65 5.08 -4.97
CA PHE A 1 12.95 4.20 -6.11
C PHE A 1 12.83 2.72 -5.76
N THR A 2 13.24 2.27 -4.57
CA THR A 2 13.25 0.85 -4.16
C THR A 2 11.94 0.12 -4.38
N TRP A 3 10.81 0.67 -3.92
CA TRP A 3 9.49 0.07 -4.09
C TRP A 3 9.03 -0.04 -5.56
N SER A 4 9.23 1.03 -6.33
CA SER A 4 8.93 1.06 -7.76
C SER A 4 9.81 0.07 -8.52
N GLY A 5 11.09 -0.03 -8.18
CA GLY A 5 12.03 -1.01 -8.72
C GLY A 5 11.61 -2.44 -8.42
N TYR A 6 11.29 -2.74 -7.15
CA TYR A 6 10.73 -4.04 -6.73
C TYR A 6 9.49 -4.40 -7.55
N SER A 7 8.54 -3.47 -7.69
CA SER A 7 7.29 -3.72 -8.41
C SER A 7 7.55 -4.01 -9.90
N LEU A 8 8.46 -3.28 -10.54
CA LEU A 8 8.81 -3.50 -11.94
C LEU A 8 9.57 -4.83 -12.15
N VAL A 9 10.51 -5.14 -11.25
CA VAL A 9 11.30 -6.38 -11.32
C VAL A 9 10.45 -7.60 -11.01
N SER A 10 9.52 -7.54 -10.03
CA SER A 10 8.61 -8.64 -9.69
C SER A 10 7.78 -9.09 -10.89
N ARG A 11 7.41 -8.16 -11.79
CA ARG A 11 6.70 -8.49 -13.03
C ARG A 11 7.50 -9.43 -13.95
N SER A 12 8.82 -9.31 -13.99
CA SER A 12 9.69 -10.22 -14.74
C SER A 12 9.68 -11.64 -14.17
N PHE A 13 9.25 -11.80 -12.91
CA PHE A 13 9.06 -13.08 -12.22
C PHE A 13 7.59 -13.51 -12.18
N SER A 14 6.81 -13.19 -13.21
CA SER A 14 5.38 -13.52 -13.32
C SER A 14 5.04 -15.02 -13.19
N LYS A 15 6.01 -15.91 -13.44
CA LYS A 15 5.86 -17.37 -13.29
C LYS A 15 6.03 -17.86 -11.84
N VAL A 16 6.55 -17.03 -10.94
CA VAL A 16 6.76 -17.38 -9.53
C VAL A 16 5.45 -17.21 -8.76
N SER A 17 5.06 -18.24 -7.99
CA SER A 17 3.84 -18.20 -7.18
C SER A 17 3.82 -16.98 -6.26
N THR A 18 2.63 -16.40 -6.08
CA THR A 18 2.41 -15.32 -5.13
C THR A 18 2.61 -15.79 -3.68
N ASP A 19 2.61 -17.10 -3.40
CA ASP A 19 2.90 -17.65 -2.07
C ASP A 19 4.30 -17.27 -1.55
N VAL A 20 5.23 -16.93 -2.45
CA VAL A 20 6.58 -16.44 -2.11
C VAL A 20 6.55 -15.12 -1.34
N VAL A 21 5.45 -14.35 -1.45
CA VAL A 21 5.23 -13.15 -0.62
C VAL A 21 5.35 -13.47 0.86
N THR A 22 4.88 -14.64 1.32
CA THR A 22 5.07 -15.09 2.71
C THR A 22 6.54 -15.09 3.10
N GLY A 23 7.40 -15.64 2.24
CA GLY A 23 8.84 -15.71 2.47
C GLY A 23 9.48 -14.32 2.55
N PHE A 24 9.07 -13.40 1.67
CA PHE A 24 9.52 -12.01 1.73
C PHE A 24 9.07 -11.31 3.01
N CYS A 25 7.82 -11.50 3.44
CA CYS A 25 7.31 -10.95 4.68
C CYS A 25 8.06 -11.51 5.90
N LEU A 26 8.34 -12.82 5.93
CA LEU A 26 9.11 -13.46 7.01
C LEU A 26 10.54 -12.93 7.06
N ALA A 27 11.25 -12.89 5.93
CA ALA A 27 12.60 -12.34 5.85
C ALA A 27 12.63 -10.88 6.31
N THR A 28 11.64 -10.08 5.88
CA THR A 28 11.51 -8.68 6.29
C THR A 28 11.23 -8.56 7.79
N SER A 29 10.39 -9.42 8.38
CA SER A 29 10.14 -9.42 9.83
C SER A 29 11.39 -9.75 10.65
N ALA A 30 12.20 -10.72 10.20
CA ALA A 30 13.44 -11.08 10.87
C ALA A 30 14.48 -9.93 10.78
N LEU A 31 14.61 -9.31 9.61
CA LEU A 31 15.46 -8.14 9.45
C LEU A 31 14.96 -6.95 10.27
N SER A 32 13.64 -6.72 10.29
CA SER A 32 13.02 -5.67 11.11
C SER A 32 13.25 -5.90 12.59
N LEU A 33 13.20 -7.15 13.07
CA LEU A 33 13.52 -7.49 14.46
C LEU A 33 14.98 -7.18 14.78
N PHE A 34 15.90 -7.55 13.90
CA PHE A 34 17.32 -7.24 14.07
C PHE A 34 17.58 -5.73 14.11
N CYS A 35 16.96 -4.97 13.19
CA CYS A 35 17.05 -3.52 13.18
C CYS A 35 16.44 -2.90 14.45
N HIS A 36 15.29 -3.40 14.93
CA HIS A 36 14.65 -2.93 16.16
C HIS A 36 15.58 -3.06 17.37
N LEU A 37 16.21 -4.24 17.54
CA LEU A 37 17.12 -4.50 18.66
C LEU A 37 18.38 -3.61 18.66
N LEU A 38 18.81 -3.14 17.48
CA LEU A 38 20.01 -2.32 17.35
C LEU A 38 19.74 -0.81 17.39
N LEU A 39 18.57 -0.38 16.90
CA LEU A 39 18.31 1.02 16.55
C LEU A 39 17.18 1.65 17.37
N GLU A 40 16.27 0.86 17.93
CA GLU A 40 15.04 1.37 18.54
C GLU A 40 14.95 1.03 20.04
N THR A 41 14.20 1.85 20.78
CA THR A 41 13.80 1.54 22.15
C THR A 41 12.64 0.54 22.14
N THR A 42 12.78 -0.59 22.82
CA THR A 42 11.71 -1.60 22.87
C THR A 42 10.54 -1.14 23.72
N VAL A 43 9.40 -0.92 23.05
CA VAL A 43 8.10 -0.63 23.67
C VAL A 43 7.08 -1.63 23.12
N TRP A 44 6.48 -2.42 24.02
CA TRP A 44 5.47 -3.41 23.64
C TRP A 44 4.07 -2.81 23.67
N PRO A 45 3.13 -3.34 22.85
CA PRO A 45 1.72 -3.03 22.98
C PRO A 45 1.23 -3.35 24.41
N GLN A 46 0.59 -2.37 25.05
CA GLN A 46 0.18 -2.43 26.46
C GLN A 46 -1.24 -2.98 26.63
N THR A 47 -2.10 -2.78 25.62
CA THR A 47 -3.53 -3.10 25.70
C THR A 47 -3.93 -4.19 24.72
N ALA A 48 -5.00 -4.93 25.04
CA ALA A 48 -5.57 -5.92 24.13
C ALA A 48 -6.02 -5.30 22.79
N SER A 49 -6.50 -4.05 22.81
CA SER A 49 -6.84 -3.31 21.59
C SER A 49 -5.63 -3.04 20.70
N GLU A 50 -4.46 -2.73 21.26
CA GLU A 50 -3.24 -2.54 20.47
C GLU A 50 -2.76 -3.86 19.87
N TRP A 51 -2.83 -4.97 20.61
CA TRP A 51 -2.53 -6.30 20.05
C TRP A 51 -3.50 -6.72 18.95
N LEU A 52 -4.79 -6.44 19.10
CA LEU A 52 -5.78 -6.64 18.04
C LEU A 52 -5.46 -5.79 16.80
N ALA A 53 -5.00 -4.54 16.99
CA ALA A 53 -4.54 -3.70 15.89
C ALA A 53 -3.30 -4.29 15.20
N VAL A 54 -2.33 -4.82 15.95
CA VAL A 54 -1.14 -5.51 15.38
C VAL A 54 -1.57 -6.71 14.52
N ILE A 55 -2.46 -7.56 15.03
CA ILE A 55 -3.01 -8.70 14.27
C ILE A 55 -3.74 -8.21 13.01
N GLY A 56 -4.57 -7.18 13.13
CA GLY A 56 -5.29 -6.57 12.00
C GLY A 56 -4.34 -6.03 10.94
N LEU A 57 -3.29 -5.31 11.33
CA LEU A 57 -2.27 -4.79 10.42
C LEU A 57 -1.52 -5.93 9.71
N GLY A 58 -1.21 -7.01 10.43
CA GLY A 58 -0.59 -8.22 9.89
C GLY A 58 -1.47 -8.94 8.86
N LEU A 59 -2.75 -9.14 9.15
CA LEU A 59 -3.66 -9.88 8.27
C LEU A 59 -4.07 -9.07 7.02
N PHE A 60 -4.33 -7.78 7.19
CA PHE A 60 -4.93 -6.96 6.14
C PHE A 60 -3.88 -6.17 5.33
N PRO A 61 -3.31 -5.03 5.79
CA PRO A 61 -2.30 -4.27 5.05
C PRO A 61 -1.02 -5.04 4.71
N VAL A 62 -0.52 -5.91 5.59
CA VAL A 62 0.72 -6.67 5.34
C VAL A 62 0.43 -8.00 4.65
N GLY A 63 -0.63 -8.68 5.07
CA GLY A 63 -1.08 -9.94 4.47
C GLY A 63 -1.79 -9.68 3.14
N ILE A 64 -3.13 -9.70 3.17
CA ILE A 64 -4.00 -9.70 1.98
C ILE A 64 -3.56 -8.65 0.94
N ALA A 65 -3.22 -7.43 1.36
CA ALA A 65 -2.87 -6.37 0.43
C ALA A 65 -1.56 -6.65 -0.35
N PHE A 66 -0.54 -7.25 0.24
CA PHE A 66 0.69 -7.59 -0.51
C PHE A 66 0.47 -8.72 -1.51
N TYR A 67 -0.37 -9.72 -1.18
CA TYR A 67 -0.74 -10.77 -2.13
C TYR A 67 -1.52 -10.20 -3.31
N ALA A 68 -2.51 -9.34 -3.02
CA ALA A 68 -3.28 -8.66 -4.06
C ALA A 68 -2.39 -7.76 -4.93
N TRP A 69 -1.41 -7.07 -4.31
CA TRP A 69 -0.44 -6.24 -5.01
C TRP A 69 0.47 -7.07 -5.93
N ASP A 70 1.10 -8.13 -5.42
CA ASP A 70 1.98 -9.01 -6.21
C ASP A 70 1.23 -9.65 -7.38
N TYR A 71 0.01 -10.13 -7.13
CA TYR A 71 -0.86 -10.65 -8.18
C TYR A 71 -1.17 -9.56 -9.24
N GLY A 72 -1.55 -8.36 -8.80
CA GLY A 72 -1.86 -7.23 -9.68
C GLY A 72 -0.66 -6.76 -10.51
N VAL A 73 0.53 -6.75 -9.91
CA VAL A 73 1.79 -6.40 -10.58
C VAL A 73 2.17 -7.43 -11.64
N LYS A 74 2.05 -8.73 -11.33
CA LYS A 74 2.45 -9.82 -12.23
C LYS A 74 1.47 -10.05 -13.37
N LYS A 75 0.17 -9.97 -13.10
CA LYS A 75 -0.91 -10.35 -14.05
C LYS A 75 -1.74 -9.19 -14.58
N GLY A 76 -1.74 -8.05 -13.91
CA GLY A 76 -2.53 -6.88 -14.26
C GLY A 76 -1.79 -5.86 -15.13
N ASN A 77 -2.44 -4.71 -15.34
CA ASN A 77 -1.81 -3.55 -15.96
C ASN A 77 -1.13 -2.69 -14.89
N ILE A 78 0.20 -2.75 -14.84
CA ILE A 78 1.00 -2.01 -13.85
C ILE A 78 0.84 -0.49 -13.94
N GLN A 79 0.52 0.06 -15.12
CA GLN A 79 0.27 1.50 -15.27
C GLN A 79 -1.04 1.90 -14.60
N VAL A 80 -2.09 1.07 -14.75
CA VAL A 80 -3.38 1.26 -14.07
C VAL A 80 -3.22 1.11 -12.56
N LEU A 81 -2.45 0.10 -12.12
CA LEU A 81 -2.18 -0.12 -10.70
C LEU A 81 -1.38 1.05 -10.08
N GLY A 82 -0.43 1.60 -10.83
CA GLY A 82 0.31 2.79 -10.44
C GLY A 82 -0.59 4.03 -10.33
N ALA A 83 -1.47 4.28 -11.30
CA ALA A 83 -2.42 5.39 -11.21
C ALA A 83 -3.44 5.20 -10.08
N ALA A 84 -3.94 3.98 -9.89
CA ALA A 84 -4.87 3.64 -8.81
C ALA A 84 -4.25 3.85 -7.42
N SER A 85 -2.92 3.74 -7.29
CA SER A 85 -2.22 3.98 -6.03
C SER A 85 -2.34 5.43 -5.54
N TYR A 86 -2.64 6.39 -6.42
CA TYR A 86 -2.96 7.78 -6.02
C TYR A 86 -4.31 7.90 -5.30
N ALA A 87 -5.17 6.87 -5.32
CA ALA A 87 -6.37 6.85 -4.49
C ALA A 87 -6.05 6.59 -3.00
N ALA A 88 -4.89 6.00 -2.67
CA ALA A 88 -4.58 5.61 -1.30
C ALA A 88 -4.55 6.80 -0.31
N PRO A 89 -3.90 7.94 -0.60
CA PRO A 89 -3.95 9.11 0.28
C PRO A 89 -5.37 9.68 0.46
N LEU A 90 -6.18 9.68 -0.61
CA LEU A 90 -7.55 10.15 -0.58
C LEU A 90 -8.43 9.26 0.31
N LEU A 91 -8.38 7.94 0.10
CA LEU A 91 -9.13 6.98 0.89
C LEU A 91 -8.70 6.98 2.35
N SER A 92 -7.39 7.07 2.63
CA SER A 92 -6.87 7.19 3.99
C SER A 92 -7.44 8.43 4.69
N THR A 93 -7.47 9.58 4.02
CA THR A 93 -8.04 10.82 4.55
C THR A 93 -9.54 10.68 4.85
N ILE A 94 -10.31 10.07 3.95
CA ILE A 94 -11.74 9.82 4.16
C ILE A 94 -11.96 8.92 5.38
N VAL A 95 -11.20 7.83 5.51
CA VAL A 95 -11.28 6.92 6.66
C VAL A 95 -10.98 7.66 7.96
N LEU A 96 -9.94 8.51 8.00
CA LEU A 96 -9.59 9.30 9.18
C LEU A 96 -10.70 10.29 9.56
N LEU A 97 -11.31 10.98 8.59
CA LEU A 97 -12.43 11.90 8.86
C LEU A 97 -13.67 11.17 9.37
N VAL A 98 -14.03 10.02 8.77
CA VAL A 98 -15.16 9.19 9.21
C VAL A 98 -14.92 8.64 10.62
N ALA A 99 -13.69 8.22 10.90
CA ALA A 99 -13.28 7.73 12.22
C ALA A 99 -13.05 8.86 13.25
N ARG A 100 -13.28 10.13 12.87
CA ARG A 100 -13.11 11.33 13.71
C ARG A 100 -11.68 11.54 14.23
N PHE A 101 -10.69 11.05 13.50
CA PHE A 101 -9.26 11.29 13.76
C PHE A 101 -8.69 12.48 12.97
N GLY A 102 -9.55 13.34 12.42
CA GLY A 102 -9.14 14.57 11.74
C GLY A 102 -10.28 15.57 11.62
N GLU A 103 -9.93 16.84 11.43
CA GLU A 103 -10.89 17.91 11.20
C GLU A 103 -11.04 18.21 9.70
N PRO A 104 -12.27 18.27 9.16
CA PRO A 104 -12.48 18.67 7.78
C PRO A 104 -12.12 20.15 7.61
N GLY A 105 -11.01 20.42 6.93
CA GLY A 105 -10.53 21.76 6.63
C GLY A 105 -10.47 22.04 5.13
N TRP A 106 -10.49 23.32 4.74
CA TRP A 106 -10.39 23.72 3.33
C TRP A 106 -9.14 23.14 2.64
N ARG A 107 -8.03 23.01 3.38
CA ARG A 107 -6.78 22.41 2.90
C ARG A 107 -6.95 20.94 2.53
N VAL A 108 -7.73 20.19 3.31
CA VAL A 108 -8.03 18.78 3.06
C VAL A 108 -8.84 18.64 1.78
N ILE A 109 -9.86 19.49 1.61
CA ILE A 109 -10.69 19.50 0.39
C ILE A 109 -9.82 19.79 -0.85
N VAL A 110 -8.97 20.81 -0.79
CA VAL A 110 -8.06 21.15 -1.90
C VAL A 110 -7.09 20.01 -2.20
N ALA A 111 -6.51 19.38 -1.17
CA ALA A 111 -5.63 18.23 -1.35
C ALA A 111 -6.37 17.05 -2.01
N CYS A 112 -7.59 16.74 -1.56
CA CYS A 112 -8.43 15.71 -2.17
C CYS A 112 -8.71 15.99 -3.65
N LEU A 113 -9.04 17.24 -4.00
CA LEU A 113 -9.26 17.66 -5.39
C LEU A 113 -7.98 17.53 -6.23
N LEU A 114 -6.84 17.96 -5.73
CA LEU A 114 -5.55 17.89 -6.44
C LEU A 114 -5.13 16.43 -6.68
N ILE A 115 -5.25 15.57 -5.67
CA ILE A 115 -4.91 14.15 -5.78
C ILE A 115 -5.85 13.45 -6.77
N THR A 116 -7.16 13.71 -6.67
CA THR A 116 -8.15 13.14 -7.60
C THR A 116 -7.91 13.63 -9.02
N GLY A 117 -7.65 14.93 -9.21
CA GLY A 117 -7.32 15.50 -10.51
C GLY A 117 -6.04 14.91 -11.12
N GLY A 118 -4.99 14.75 -10.31
CA GLY A 118 -3.74 14.10 -10.72
C GLY A 118 -3.94 12.64 -11.10
N ALA A 119 -4.72 11.88 -10.32
CA ALA A 119 -5.05 10.49 -10.61
C ALA A 119 -5.85 10.35 -11.92
N VAL A 120 -6.85 11.21 -12.15
CA VAL A 120 -7.64 11.25 -13.39
C VAL A 120 -6.75 11.60 -14.57
N LEU A 121 -5.85 12.57 -14.44
CA LEU A 121 -4.91 12.95 -15.51
C LEU A 121 -3.95 11.80 -15.84
N ALA A 122 -3.39 11.12 -14.83
CA ALA A 122 -2.52 9.97 -15.01
C ALA A 122 -3.27 8.77 -15.64
N ALA A 123 -4.56 8.61 -15.32
CA ALA A 123 -5.41 7.58 -15.89
C ALA A 123 -5.99 7.95 -17.26
N ARG A 124 -5.92 9.22 -17.68
CA ARG A 124 -6.56 9.73 -18.89
C ARG A 124 -6.17 8.93 -20.13
N ASP A 125 -4.89 8.71 -20.36
CA ASP A 125 -4.42 7.97 -21.53
C ASP A 125 -4.78 6.48 -21.46
N MET A 126 -4.96 5.93 -20.27
CA MET A 126 -5.38 4.53 -20.08
C MET A 126 -6.90 4.35 -20.29
N ILE A 127 -7.69 5.37 -19.95
CA ILE A 127 -9.14 5.42 -20.17
C ILE A 127 -9.46 5.76 -21.64
N MET A 128 -8.66 6.66 -22.25
CA MET A 128 -8.84 7.15 -23.62
C MET A 128 -8.22 6.24 -24.69
N ARG A 129 -7.33 5.31 -24.31
CA ARG A 129 -6.79 4.31 -25.23
C ARG A 129 -7.87 3.27 -25.54
N LYS A 130 -8.71 3.63 -26.51
CA LYS A 130 -9.47 2.70 -27.35
C LYS A 130 -8.51 1.60 -27.80
N LYS A 131 -8.87 0.34 -27.55
CA LYS A 131 -8.22 -0.82 -28.17
C LYS A 131 -8.22 -0.59 -29.69
N GLY A 132 -7.04 -0.32 -30.24
CA GLY A 132 -6.71 -0.60 -31.63
C GLY A 132 -6.14 -2.00 -31.70
#